data_AF-X0TVX1-F1
#
_entry.id   AF-X0TVX1-F1
#
_cell.length_a   1.000
_cell.length_b   1.000
_cell.length_c   1.000
_cell.angle_alpha   90.00
_cell.angle_beta   90.00
_cell.angle_gamma   90.00
#
_symmetry.space_group_name_H-M   'P 1'
#
loop_
_entity.id
_entity.type
_entity.pdbx_description
1 polymer ?
#
loop_
_entity_poly.entity_id
_entity_poly.type
_entity_poly.pdbx_seq_one_letter_code
_entity_poly.pdbx_strand_id
1 'polypeptide(L)'
;PLVEILERYESYLGKQALTRLHSHLSGIEFGPKGERNHLMLKDSDFNLDALLKALNAFNCGGRILCESPQDMDVDALHIMEAWKKV
;
A
#
# COMPACT_ATOMS: atom_id res chain seq x y z
N PRO A 1 -6.35 -12.27 -0.52
CA PRO A 1 -5.13 -11.72 -1.15
C PRO A 1 -5.39 -10.29 -1.66
N LEU A 2 -4.35 -9.48 -1.92
CA LEU A 2 -4.56 -8.09 -2.35
C LEU A 2 -5.36 -7.95 -3.65
N VAL A 3 -5.13 -8.86 -4.61
CA VAL A 3 -5.90 -8.92 -5.86
C VAL A 3 -7.40 -9.06 -5.59
N GLU A 4 -7.78 -9.94 -4.67
CA GLU A 4 -9.18 -10.16 -4.28
C GLU A 4 -9.83 -8.88 -3.71
N ILE A 5 -9.05 -8.05 -2.99
CA ILE A 5 -9.57 -6.77 -2.47
C ILE A 5 -9.85 -5.81 -3.62
N LEU A 6 -8.97 -5.71 -4.61
CA LEU A 6 -9.16 -4.84 -5.78
C LEU A 6 -10.32 -5.32 -6.67
N GLU A 7 -10.46 -6.63 -6.88
CA GLU A 7 -11.60 -7.23 -7.60
C GLU A 7 -12.92 -6.90 -6.90
N ARG A 8 -12.98 -7.06 -5.58
CA ARG A 8 -14.16 -6.70 -4.80
C ARG A 8 -14.43 -5.20 -4.90
N TYR A 9 -13.41 -4.36 -4.74
CA TYR A 9 -13.54 -2.91 -4.84
C TYR A 9 -14.11 -2.50 -6.21
N GLU A 10 -13.61 -3.06 -7.30
CA GLU A 10 -14.14 -2.86 -8.66
C GLU A 10 -15.58 -3.37 -8.79
N SER A 11 -15.89 -4.55 -8.26
CA SER A 11 -17.24 -5.14 -8.37
C SER A 11 -18.33 -4.29 -7.70
N TYR A 12 -18.00 -3.61 -6.60
CA TYR A 12 -18.95 -2.79 -5.85
C TYR A 12 -18.97 -1.32 -6.27
N LEU A 13 -17.82 -0.75 -6.66
CA LEU A 13 -17.66 0.68 -6.89
C LEU A 13 -17.35 1.04 -8.35
N GLY A 14 -17.11 0.03 -9.19
CA GLY A 14 -16.76 0.18 -10.59
C GLY A 14 -15.28 0.49 -10.82
N LYS A 15 -14.82 0.20 -12.04
CA LYS A 15 -13.43 0.37 -12.47
C LYS A 15 -12.89 1.79 -12.29
N GLN A 16 -13.75 2.80 -12.47
CA GLN A 16 -13.34 4.20 -12.32
C GLN A 16 -12.88 4.52 -10.88
N ALA A 17 -13.46 3.87 -9.87
CA ALA A 17 -13.10 4.08 -8.47
C ALA A 17 -11.65 3.67 -8.16
N LEU A 18 -11.08 2.70 -8.90
CA LEU A 18 -9.69 2.28 -8.76
C LEU A 18 -8.68 3.33 -9.22
N THR A 19 -9.09 4.32 -10.02
CA THR A 19 -8.18 5.34 -10.56
C THR A 19 -7.97 6.53 -9.62
N ARG A 20 -8.65 6.53 -8.47
CA ARG A 20 -8.69 7.65 -7.51
C ARG A 20 -8.53 7.18 -6.06
N LEU A 21 -7.75 6.13 -5.83
CA LEU A 21 -7.50 5.59 -4.49
C LEU A 21 -6.76 6.61 -3.63
N HIS A 22 -7.17 6.72 -2.37
CA HIS A 22 -6.39 7.37 -1.32
C HIS A 22 -6.04 6.29 -0.32
N SER A 23 -4.76 5.90 -0.28
CA SER A 23 -4.28 4.79 0.54
C SER A 23 -3.29 5.31 1.56
N HIS A 24 -3.34 4.79 2.78
CA HIS A 24 -2.35 5.03 3.82
C HIS A 24 -1.47 3.80 3.92
N LEU A 25 -0.15 3.99 4.03
CA LEU A 25 0.81 2.89 4.00
C LEU A 25 1.90 3.07 5.04
N SER A 26 2.06 2.06 5.88
CA SER A 26 3.13 1.89 6.87
C SER A 26 3.37 0.39 7.07
N GLY A 27 4.51 0.03 7.64
CA GLY A 27 4.64 -1.28 8.28
C GLY A 27 3.76 -1.31 9.54
N ILE A 28 3.29 -2.49 9.96
CA ILE A 28 2.47 -2.60 11.17
C ILE A 28 3.04 -3.67 12.09
N GLU A 29 3.26 -3.30 13.35
CA GLU A 29 3.51 -4.27 14.42
C GLU A 29 2.18 -4.73 15.02
N PHE A 30 1.89 -6.03 14.91
CA PHE A 30 0.71 -6.62 15.53
C PHE A 30 1.03 -7.26 16.88
N GLY A 31 0.13 -7.09 17.84
CA GLY A 31 0.12 -7.80 19.11
C GLY A 31 -1.20 -8.55 19.33
N PRO A 32 -1.37 -9.18 20.51
CA PRO A 32 -2.58 -9.96 20.82
C PRO A 32 -3.89 -9.15 20.78
N LYS A 33 -3.82 -7.82 20.82
CA LYS A 33 -4.98 -6.91 20.79
C LYS A 33 -5.15 -6.20 19.43
N GLY A 34 -4.47 -6.66 18.39
CA GLY A 34 -4.47 -6.03 17.07
C GLY A 34 -3.21 -5.18 16.86
N GLU A 35 -3.36 -4.13 16.06
CA GLU A 35 -2.27 -3.18 15.80
C GLU A 35 -1.74 -2.59 17.12
N ARG A 36 -0.40 -2.61 17.26
CA ARG A 36 0.30 -1.97 18.38
C ARG A 36 0.85 -0.61 17.98
N ASN A 37 1.53 -0.54 16.83
CA ASN A 37 2.12 0.68 16.30
C ASN A 37 2.52 0.50 14.82
N HIS A 38 2.67 1.64 14.14
CA HIS A 38 3.31 1.70 12.82
C HIS A 38 4.81 1.39 12.93
N LEU A 39 5.37 0.89 11.84
CA LEU A 39 6.78 0.60 11.62
C LEU A 39 7.22 1.24 10.31
N MET A 40 8.53 1.41 10.16
CA MET A 40 9.13 1.59 8.84
C MET A 40 8.86 0.34 7.98
N LEU A 41 8.69 0.51 6.67
CA LEU A 41 8.43 -0.62 5.77
C LEU A 41 9.52 -1.69 5.85
N LYS A 42 10.79 -1.27 5.89
CA LYS A 42 11.95 -2.16 6.01
C LYS A 42 11.97 -3.02 7.29
N ASP A 43 11.28 -2.56 8.33
CA ASP A 43 11.25 -3.21 9.65
C ASP A 43 9.99 -4.08 9.82
N SER A 44 9.18 -4.23 8.75
CA SER A 44 7.95 -5.00 8.72
C SER A 44 8.02 -6.17 7.74
N ASP A 45 7.06 -7.07 7.81
CA ASP A 45 6.85 -8.15 6.83
C ASP A 45 6.00 -7.71 5.61
N PHE A 46 5.78 -6.39 5.45
CA PHE A 46 4.95 -5.85 4.40
C PHE A 46 5.54 -6.11 3.00
N ASN A 47 4.79 -6.82 2.16
CA ASN A 47 5.21 -7.13 0.80
C ASN A 47 4.89 -5.97 -0.16
N LEU A 48 5.76 -4.96 -0.18
CA LEU A 48 5.63 -3.78 -1.04
C LEU A 48 5.57 -4.15 -2.52
N ASP A 49 6.43 -5.07 -2.99
CA ASP A 49 6.47 -5.47 -4.40
C ASP A 49 5.15 -6.10 -4.86
N ALA A 50 4.53 -6.93 -4.03
CA ALA A 50 3.23 -7.51 -4.34
C ALA A 50 2.12 -6.44 -4.39
N LEU A 51 2.18 -5.45 -3.49
CA LEU A 51 1.26 -4.30 -3.52
C LEU A 51 1.34 -3.56 -4.85
N LEU A 52 2.54 -3.10 -5.21
CA LEU A 52 2.73 -2.25 -6.38
C LEU A 52 2.40 -3.00 -7.68
N LYS A 53 2.77 -4.28 -7.79
CA LYS A 53 2.41 -5.11 -8.95
C LYS A 53 0.91 -5.29 -9.10
N ALA A 54 0.17 -5.51 -8.01
CA ALA A 54 -1.28 -5.63 -8.07
C ALA A 54 -1.94 -4.30 -8.47
N LEU A 55 -1.50 -3.18 -7.89
CA LEU A 55 -2.00 -1.86 -8.26
C LEU A 55 -1.75 -1.57 -9.76
N ASN A 56 -0.58 -1.91 -10.29
CA ASN A 56 -0.27 -1.74 -11.71
C ASN A 56 -1.15 -2.65 -12.59
N ALA A 57 -1.30 -3.93 -12.23
CA ALA A 57 -2.11 -4.89 -12.99
C ALA A 57 -3.58 -4.46 -13.13
N PHE A 58 -4.12 -3.78 -12.11
CA PHE A 58 -5.49 -3.26 -12.11
C PHE A 58 -5.61 -1.84 -12.68
N ASN A 59 -4.51 -1.24 -13.18
CA ASN A 59 -4.44 0.15 -13.61
C ASN A 59 -4.97 1.12 -12.54
N CYS A 60 -4.63 0.85 -11.28
CA CYS A 60 -4.99 1.72 -10.17
C CYS A 60 -4.26 3.06 -10.28
N GLY A 61 -4.90 4.11 -9.78
CA GLY A 61 -4.36 5.45 -9.72
C GLY A 61 -4.77 6.15 -8.42
N GLY A 62 -4.12 7.27 -8.12
CA GLY A 62 -4.40 8.06 -6.93
C GLY A 62 -3.14 8.35 -6.12
N ARG A 63 -3.24 8.30 -4.79
CA ARG A 63 -2.17 8.66 -3.87
C ARG A 63 -2.00 7.62 -2.77
N ILE A 64 -0.74 7.26 -2.52
CA ILE A 64 -0.30 6.61 -1.29
C ILE A 64 0.26 7.71 -0.37
N LEU A 65 -0.29 7.80 0.84
CA LEU A 65 0.23 8.60 1.93
C LEU A 65 1.06 7.67 2.83
N CYS A 66 2.34 8.00 3.00
CA CYS A 66 3.21 7.24 3.89
C CYS A 66 2.89 7.62 5.34
N GLU A 67 2.74 6.65 6.23
CA GLU A 67 2.44 6.86 7.66
C GLU A 67 3.50 6.22 8.57
N SER A 68 4.67 5.94 8.01
CA SER A 68 5.82 5.44 8.76
C SER A 68 6.26 6.45 9.84
N PRO A 69 6.78 5.96 10.99
CA PRO A 69 6.96 6.78 12.18
C PRO A 69 8.10 7.81 12.10
N GLN A 70 9.37 7.41 11.98
CA GLN A 70 10.51 8.34 12.12
C GLN A 70 10.93 9.01 10.81
N ASP A 71 11.15 8.23 9.75
CA ASP A 71 11.74 8.68 8.48
C ASP A 71 10.77 8.49 7.31
N MET A 72 9.60 9.12 7.39
CA MET A 72 8.50 8.95 6.42
C MET A 72 8.89 9.24 4.98
N ASP A 73 9.78 10.21 4.76
CA ASP A 73 10.34 10.58 3.47
C ASP A 73 11.21 9.49 2.86
N VAL A 74 11.95 8.73 3.69
CA VAL A 74 12.74 7.57 3.25
C VAL A 74 11.83 6.48 2.69
N ASP A 75 10.75 6.13 3.40
CA ASP A 75 9.79 5.14 2.88
C ASP A 75 9.03 5.68 1.66
N ALA A 76 8.69 6.97 1.62
CA ALA A 76 8.07 7.59 0.43
C ALA A 76 8.98 7.50 -0.80
N LEU A 77 10.28 7.79 -0.65
CA LEU A 77 11.27 7.63 -1.72
C LEU A 77 11.43 6.16 -2.12
N HIS A 78 11.47 5.24 -1.15
CA HIS A 78 11.56 3.81 -1.42
C HIS A 78 10.34 3.32 -2.23
N ILE A 79 9.12 3.68 -1.83
CA ILE A 79 7.89 3.34 -2.56
C ILE A 79 7.94 3.89 -4.00
N MET A 80 8.35 5.14 -4.17
CA MET A 80 8.47 5.77 -5.49
C MET A 80 9.50 5.02 -6.37
N GLU A 81 10.68 4.70 -5.84
CA GLU A 81 11.73 4.00 -6.59
C GLU A 81 11.35 2.54 -6.89
N ALA A 82 10.59 1.88 -6.01
CA ALA A 82 10.02 0.57 -6.29
C ALA A 82 8.97 0.65 -7.40
N TRP A 83 8.09 1.65 -7.37
CA TRP A 83 7.06 1.86 -8.40
C TRP A 83 7.64 2.08 -9.79
N LYS A 84 8.74 2.84 -9.91
CA LYS A 84 9.43 3.07 -11.19
C LYS A 84 9.95 1.79 -11.87
N LYS A 85 10.04 0.68 -11.12
CA LYS A 85 10.54 -0.61 -11.59
C LYS A 85 9.42 -1.62 -11.89
N VAL A 86 8.17 -1.27 -11.60
CA VAL A 86 6.97 -2.08 -11.84
C VAL A 86 6.45 -1.80 -13.25
#